data_AF-C2CG70-F1
#
_entry.id   AF-C2CG70-F1
#
_cell.length_a   1.000
_cell.length_b   1.000
_cell.length_c   1.000
_cell.angle_alpha   90.00
_cell.angle_beta   90.00
_cell.angle_gamma   90.00
#
_symmetry.space_group_name_H-M   'P 1'
#
loop_
_entity.id
_entity.type
_entity.pdbx_description
1 polymer ?
#
loop_
_entity_poly.entity_id
_entity_poly.type
_entity_poly.pdbx_seq_one_letter_code
_entity_poly.pdbx_strand_id
1 'polypeptide(L)'
;MEQPLIDFNSYPLKIALKRLLKDKATKKNIIWATNTYEDFGDSFDDRAQISEAVFAHGFALEPRTSKSAETQLERTRKKAEVYTPSWVVNFMNNYCDQVWFGRKDVFNVQNGESWEPVREKISFPEGKTWQAYVDSPRLEIACGEGPYLVSRYDVATSELIRHTINRIGILDRKLRIVNENTTSKEDWIEWAIRAVQASYGYEYQGDSLLIARINVLLTFVDYYERRWDEDVDKKILEKLANIISWNLWQMDGLTDTVPFGAPAGEPSQISFLEISEKEEGQPVACRIFDWKANKSQTFISMKENI
;
A
#
# COMPACT_ATOMS: atom_id res chain seq x y z
N MET A 1 8.22 -6.68 25.91
CA MET A 1 8.69 -6.15 24.63
C MET A 1 7.48 -5.87 23.79
N GLU A 2 7.29 -4.62 23.36
CA GLU A 2 6.25 -4.29 22.39
C GLU A 2 6.57 -5.02 21.07
N GLN A 3 5.55 -5.62 20.44
CA GLN A 3 5.72 -6.25 19.13
C GLN A 3 5.93 -5.15 18.09
N PRO A 4 6.88 -5.33 17.14
CA PRO A 4 7.11 -4.35 16.09
C PRO A 4 5.87 -4.25 15.17
N LEU A 5 5.63 -3.05 14.61
CA LEU A 5 4.53 -2.81 13.67
C LEU A 5 4.65 -3.66 12.39
N ILE A 6 5.88 -3.98 12.00
CA ILE A 6 6.25 -4.83 10.88
C ILE A 6 7.28 -5.85 11.36
N ASP A 7 6.94 -7.13 11.23
CA ASP A 7 7.86 -8.25 11.50
C ASP A 7 8.12 -9.04 10.21
N PHE A 8 9.30 -8.84 9.62
CA PHE A 8 9.72 -9.57 8.41
C PHE A 8 9.90 -11.09 8.64
N ASN A 9 9.95 -11.54 9.89
CA ASN A 9 9.98 -12.96 10.23
C ASN A 9 8.59 -13.60 10.30
N SER A 10 7.51 -12.81 10.28
CA SER A 10 6.14 -13.31 10.23
C SER A 10 5.89 -14.14 8.97
N TYR A 11 5.02 -15.14 9.10
CA TYR A 11 4.73 -16.08 8.00
C TYR A 11 4.17 -15.39 6.73
N PRO A 12 3.31 -14.33 6.80
CA PRO A 12 2.81 -13.69 5.59
C PRO A 12 3.92 -13.00 4.82
N LEU A 13 4.84 -12.33 5.51
CA LEU A 13 5.94 -11.59 4.89
C LEU A 13 7.01 -12.52 4.34
N LYS A 14 7.37 -13.60 5.04
CA LYS A 14 8.27 -14.63 4.50
C LYS A 14 7.78 -15.21 3.18
N ILE A 15 6.48 -15.30 2.97
CA ILE A 15 5.88 -15.81 1.73
C ILE A 15 5.79 -14.72 0.66
N ALA A 16 5.41 -13.50 1.04
CA ALA A 16 5.00 -12.45 0.10
C ALA A 16 6.12 -11.49 -0.33
N LEU A 17 7.16 -11.29 0.49
CA LEU A 17 8.11 -10.18 0.36
C LEU A 17 8.74 -10.07 -1.03
N LYS A 18 9.24 -11.19 -1.57
CA LYS A 18 9.78 -11.26 -2.94
C LYS A 18 8.88 -10.64 -3.99
N ARG A 19 7.57 -10.87 -3.89
CA ARG A 19 6.56 -10.34 -4.83
C ARG A 19 6.19 -8.90 -4.49
N LEU A 20 6.11 -8.55 -3.21
CA LEU A 20 5.86 -7.18 -2.75
C LEU A 20 6.97 -6.21 -3.13
N LEU A 21 8.20 -6.68 -3.37
CA LEU A 21 9.30 -5.84 -3.84
C LEU A 21 9.23 -5.57 -5.35
N LYS A 22 8.43 -6.31 -6.12
CA LYS A 22 8.46 -6.19 -7.58
C LYS A 22 7.84 -4.89 -8.08
N ASP A 23 8.51 -4.27 -9.02
CA ASP A 23 7.97 -3.25 -9.88
C ASP A 23 7.53 -3.87 -11.21
N LYS A 24 6.30 -3.54 -11.65
CA LYS A 24 5.69 -4.18 -12.82
C LYS A 24 6.07 -3.50 -14.13
N ALA A 25 6.51 -2.24 -14.08
CA ALA A 25 6.94 -1.50 -15.25
C ALA A 25 8.34 -1.94 -15.70
N THR A 26 9.28 -2.02 -14.76
CA THR A 26 10.69 -2.37 -14.99
C THR A 26 10.98 -3.87 -14.91
N LYS A 27 10.06 -4.66 -14.32
CA LYS A 27 10.24 -6.08 -13.97
C LYS A 27 11.36 -6.35 -12.95
N LYS A 28 11.94 -5.28 -12.38
CA LYS A 28 12.94 -5.31 -11.32
C LYS A 28 12.28 -5.12 -9.95
N ASN A 29 13.06 -5.01 -8.89
CA ASN A 29 12.50 -4.56 -7.62
C ASN A 29 12.33 -3.02 -7.64
N ILE A 30 11.43 -2.52 -6.79
CA ILE A 30 11.36 -1.09 -6.46
C ILE A 30 12.71 -0.64 -5.88
N ILE A 31 13.04 0.62 -6.08
CA ILE A 31 14.28 1.24 -5.57
C ILE A 31 13.98 2.06 -4.32
N TRP A 32 15.00 2.37 -3.52
CA TRP A 32 14.81 3.19 -2.33
C TRP A 32 14.21 4.56 -2.65
N ALA A 33 14.69 5.22 -3.72
CA ALA A 33 14.33 6.58 -4.12
C ALA A 33 14.43 7.59 -2.95
N THR A 34 15.32 7.30 -2.00
CA THR A 34 15.57 8.08 -0.80
C THR A 34 16.97 7.82 -0.30
N ASN A 35 17.67 8.89 0.06
CA ASN A 35 18.99 8.85 0.68
C ASN A 35 18.98 8.61 2.20
N THR A 36 17.82 8.29 2.80
CA THR A 36 17.70 8.13 4.26
C THR A 36 18.60 7.04 4.83
N TYR A 37 19.01 6.07 4.00
CA TYR A 37 19.70 4.87 4.44
C TYR A 37 21.11 4.73 3.86
N GLU A 38 21.64 5.76 3.19
CA GLU A 38 22.95 5.69 2.50
C GLU A 38 24.09 5.27 3.43
N ASP A 39 24.03 5.63 4.71
CA ASP A 39 25.03 5.26 5.72
C ASP A 39 25.13 3.74 5.96
N PHE A 40 24.12 2.95 5.55
CA PHE A 40 24.15 1.49 5.60
C PHE A 40 24.91 0.85 4.42
N GLY A 41 25.43 1.66 3.48
CA GLY A 41 26.27 1.24 2.36
C GLY A 41 25.54 1.16 1.01
N ASP A 42 26.25 0.76 -0.04
CA ASP A 42 25.82 0.85 -1.45
C ASP A 42 24.46 0.17 -1.76
N SER A 43 24.07 -0.84 -0.99
CA SER A 43 22.76 -1.50 -1.14
C SER A 43 21.57 -0.63 -0.73
N PHE A 44 21.84 0.54 -0.14
CA PHE A 44 20.87 1.53 0.35
C PHE A 44 20.97 2.87 -0.38
N ASP A 45 21.76 2.94 -1.46
CA ASP A 45 21.78 4.08 -2.39
C ASP A 45 20.38 4.37 -2.93
N ASP A 46 20.08 5.63 -3.22
CA ASP A 46 18.74 6.05 -3.64
C ASP A 46 18.27 5.39 -4.96
N ARG A 47 19.21 4.97 -5.82
CA ARG A 47 18.93 4.22 -7.06
C ARG A 47 19.07 2.70 -6.88
N ALA A 48 19.51 2.22 -5.73
CA ALA A 48 19.62 0.80 -5.45
C ALA A 48 18.24 0.14 -5.30
N GLN A 49 18.14 -1.08 -5.84
CA GLN A 49 16.96 -1.93 -5.66
C GLN A 49 16.85 -2.41 -4.22
N ILE A 50 15.65 -2.32 -3.64
CA ILE A 50 15.37 -2.92 -2.34
C ILE A 50 15.39 -4.44 -2.50
N SER A 51 16.35 -5.11 -1.85
CA SER A 51 16.53 -6.57 -1.93
C SER A 51 16.00 -7.25 -0.67
N GLU A 52 15.56 -8.51 -0.77
CA GLU A 52 15.15 -9.30 0.40
C GLU A 52 16.31 -9.48 1.40
N ALA A 53 17.55 -9.46 0.90
CA ALA A 53 18.75 -9.68 1.69
C ALA A 53 18.90 -8.61 2.78
N VAL A 54 18.52 -7.35 2.56
CA VAL A 54 18.70 -6.30 3.59
C VAL A 54 17.92 -6.65 4.87
N PHE A 55 16.71 -7.20 4.73
CA PHE A 55 15.88 -7.62 5.86
C PHE A 55 16.39 -8.89 6.52
N ALA A 56 16.94 -9.83 5.73
CA ALA A 56 17.56 -11.05 6.26
C ALA A 56 18.81 -10.76 7.12
N HIS A 57 19.50 -9.64 6.87
CA HIS A 57 20.67 -9.20 7.63
C HIS A 57 20.32 -8.26 8.80
N GLY A 58 19.04 -8.19 9.19
CA GLY A 58 18.61 -7.49 10.41
C GLY A 58 18.25 -6.02 10.22
N PHE A 59 18.19 -5.50 8.98
CA PHE A 59 17.64 -4.18 8.74
C PHE A 59 16.14 -4.15 9.09
N ALA A 60 15.76 -3.27 10.02
CA ALA A 60 14.37 -3.03 10.37
C ALA A 60 13.84 -1.86 9.55
N LEU A 61 12.83 -2.13 8.71
CA LEU A 61 12.07 -1.06 8.07
C LEU A 61 10.95 -0.62 9.01
N GLU A 62 11.14 0.55 9.59
CA GLU A 62 10.21 1.10 10.56
C GLU A 62 9.28 2.13 9.92
N PRO A 63 7.99 2.16 10.33
CA PRO A 63 7.11 3.28 10.07
C PRO A 63 7.73 4.58 10.50
N ARG A 64 7.40 5.65 9.78
CA ARG A 64 8.15 6.90 9.87
C ARG A 64 8.12 7.54 11.25
N THR A 65 7.04 7.39 12.01
CA THR A 65 6.92 7.89 13.38
C THR A 65 7.83 7.22 14.38
N SER A 66 8.33 6.02 14.06
CA SER A 66 9.33 5.32 14.88
C SER A 66 10.76 5.79 14.58
N LYS A 67 10.99 6.54 13.49
CA LYS A 67 12.29 7.14 13.13
C LYS A 67 12.62 8.33 14.04
N SER A 68 13.90 8.66 14.20
CA SER A 68 14.33 9.79 15.05
C SER A 68 13.69 11.13 14.64
N ALA A 69 13.46 12.01 15.61
CA ALA A 69 12.85 13.34 15.37
C ALA A 69 13.63 14.19 14.33
N GLU A 70 14.96 14.06 14.29
CA GLU A 70 15.80 14.71 13.27
C GLU A 70 15.50 14.18 11.86
N THR A 71 15.42 12.86 11.71
CA THR A 71 15.07 12.20 10.43
C THR A 71 13.68 12.62 9.95
N GLN A 72 12.72 12.73 10.87
CA GLN A 72 11.35 13.17 10.56
C GLN A 72 11.30 14.63 10.08
N LEU A 73 12.05 15.53 10.74
CA LEU A 73 12.11 16.95 10.41
C LEU A 73 12.78 17.20 9.05
N GLU A 74 13.89 16.50 8.78
CA GLU A 74 14.59 16.61 7.50
C GLU A 74 13.72 16.15 6.33
N ARG A 75 13.01 15.03 6.48
CA ARG A 75 12.11 14.50 5.45
C ARG A 75 10.92 15.43 5.18
N THR A 76 10.33 16.02 6.22
CA THR A 76 9.24 17.00 6.07
C THR A 76 9.70 18.24 5.29
N ARG A 77 10.90 18.76 5.59
CA ARG A 77 11.45 19.96 4.94
C ARG A 77 11.97 19.71 3.53
N LYS A 78 12.69 18.60 3.30
CA LYS A 78 13.38 18.32 2.04
C LYS A 78 12.51 17.55 1.03
N LYS A 79 11.54 16.76 1.49
CA LYS A 79 10.76 15.83 0.65
C LYS A 79 9.26 16.11 0.67
N ALA A 80 8.84 17.22 1.29
CA ALA A 80 7.43 17.65 1.41
C ALA A 80 6.48 16.55 1.92
N GLU A 81 7.01 15.58 2.67
CA GLU A 81 6.20 14.47 3.14
C GLU A 81 5.36 14.92 4.36
N VAL A 82 4.04 14.88 4.22
CA VAL A 82 3.05 15.34 5.23
C VAL A 82 2.40 14.14 5.92
N TYR A 83 2.28 14.20 7.25
CA TYR A 83 1.52 13.24 8.05
C TYR A 83 0.03 13.58 8.00
N THR A 84 -0.80 12.59 7.68
CA THR A 84 -2.25 12.70 7.82
C THR A 84 -2.68 11.90 9.05
N PRO A 85 -3.02 12.55 10.19
CA PRO A 85 -3.55 11.88 11.37
C PRO A 85 -4.81 11.07 11.04
N SER A 86 -5.05 9.95 11.74
CA SER A 86 -6.15 9.03 11.38
C SER A 86 -7.52 9.69 11.43
N TRP A 87 -7.72 10.72 12.26
CA TRP A 87 -8.98 11.46 12.30
C TRP A 87 -9.24 12.27 11.02
N VAL A 88 -8.18 12.79 10.36
CA VAL A 88 -8.28 13.47 9.06
C VAL A 88 -8.57 12.44 7.98
N VAL A 89 -7.86 11.31 7.99
CA VAL A 89 -8.11 10.20 7.07
C VAL A 89 -9.56 9.72 7.19
N ASN A 90 -10.03 9.54 8.43
CA ASN A 90 -11.39 9.12 8.71
C ASN A 90 -12.42 10.13 8.18
N PHE A 91 -12.19 11.43 8.41
CA PHE A 91 -13.03 12.50 7.89
C PHE A 91 -13.19 12.43 6.38
N MET A 92 -12.08 12.30 5.66
CA MET A 92 -12.08 12.26 4.20
C MET A 92 -12.70 10.97 3.64
N ASN A 93 -12.41 9.82 4.25
CA ASN A 93 -13.04 8.56 3.85
C ASN A 93 -14.55 8.56 4.17
N ASN A 94 -14.98 9.18 5.28
CA ASN A 94 -16.40 9.36 5.59
C ASN A 94 -17.11 10.22 4.53
N TYR A 95 -16.44 11.24 3.99
CA TYR A 95 -16.99 12.01 2.87
C TYR A 95 -17.12 11.16 1.59
N CYS A 96 -16.09 10.38 1.25
CA CYS A 96 -16.14 9.45 0.12
C CYS A 96 -17.30 8.45 0.21
N ASP A 97 -17.61 7.99 1.42
CA ASP A 97 -18.74 7.10 1.66
C ASP A 97 -20.08 7.83 1.69
N GLN A 98 -20.13 9.05 2.21
CA GLN A 98 -21.33 9.87 2.15
C GLN A 98 -21.78 10.07 0.70
N VAL A 99 -20.85 10.37 -0.20
CA VAL A 99 -21.12 10.50 -1.64
C VAL A 99 -21.62 9.18 -2.23
N TRP A 100 -21.02 8.05 -1.83
CA TRP A 100 -21.42 6.76 -2.38
C TRP A 100 -22.77 6.25 -1.84
N PHE A 101 -23.00 6.34 -0.53
CA PHE A 101 -24.21 5.83 0.13
C PHE A 101 -25.37 6.82 0.13
N GLY A 102 -25.12 8.11 -0.12
CA GLY A 102 -26.13 9.17 -0.04
C GLY A 102 -26.53 9.56 1.39
N ARG A 103 -25.78 9.11 2.40
CA ARG A 103 -26.02 9.42 3.83
C ARG A 103 -24.70 9.49 4.61
N LYS A 104 -24.70 10.24 5.70
CA LYS A 104 -23.57 10.31 6.64
C LYS A 104 -23.49 9.05 7.52
N ASP A 105 -22.38 8.97 8.26
CA ASP A 105 -22.18 8.04 9.36
C ASP A 105 -22.45 6.58 8.95
N VAL A 106 -21.82 6.17 7.84
CA VAL A 106 -21.99 4.82 7.31
C VAL A 106 -21.20 3.83 8.16
N PHE A 107 -19.89 4.04 8.33
CA PHE A 107 -19.01 3.10 9.02
C PHE A 107 -18.71 3.51 10.47
N ASN A 108 -18.67 4.81 10.74
CA ASN A 108 -18.44 5.38 12.06
C ASN A 108 -19.04 6.78 12.14
N VAL A 109 -19.20 7.27 13.36
CA VAL A 109 -19.55 8.67 13.67
C VAL A 109 -18.28 9.35 14.15
N GLN A 110 -17.87 10.42 13.48
CA GLN A 110 -16.70 11.19 13.89
C GLN A 110 -17.03 12.17 15.01
N ASN A 111 -16.15 12.27 16.00
CA ASN A 111 -16.24 13.19 17.13
C ASN A 111 -14.88 13.89 17.35
N GLY A 112 -14.66 15.00 16.64
CA GLY A 112 -13.36 15.69 16.66
C GLY A 112 -12.25 14.79 16.13
N GLU A 113 -11.25 14.53 16.99
CA GLU A 113 -10.09 13.68 16.69
C GLU A 113 -10.32 12.17 16.96
N SER A 114 -11.52 11.78 17.41
CA SER A 114 -11.90 10.39 17.62
C SER A 114 -13.12 10.00 16.78
N TRP A 115 -13.46 8.71 16.79
CA TRP A 115 -14.65 8.20 16.11
C TRP A 115 -15.18 6.96 16.81
N GLU A 116 -16.50 6.76 16.70
CA GLU A 116 -17.19 5.58 17.22
C GLU A 116 -17.71 4.74 16.05
N PRO A 117 -17.35 3.44 15.96
CA PRO A 117 -17.80 2.61 14.86
C PRO A 117 -19.30 2.30 14.94
N VAL A 118 -19.98 2.36 13.79
CA VAL A 118 -21.33 1.81 13.63
C VAL A 118 -21.26 0.30 13.82
N ARG A 119 -22.11 -0.27 14.69
CA ARG A 119 -22.06 -1.70 15.03
C ARG A 119 -23.06 -2.53 14.24
N GLU A 120 -24.10 -1.88 13.77
CA GLU A 120 -25.13 -2.47 12.92
C GLU A 120 -24.56 -2.84 11.55
N LYS A 121 -25.18 -3.84 10.93
CA LYS A 121 -24.88 -4.23 9.55
C LYS A 121 -25.17 -3.05 8.61
N ILE A 122 -24.25 -2.80 7.69
CA ILE A 122 -24.35 -1.69 6.74
C ILE A 122 -25.48 -1.96 5.74
N SER A 123 -26.43 -1.02 5.66
CA SER A 123 -27.48 -0.97 4.65
C SER A 123 -27.04 -0.22 3.40
N PHE A 124 -27.54 -0.66 2.24
CA PHE A 124 -27.21 -0.11 0.93
C PHE A 124 -28.39 0.67 0.35
N PRO A 125 -28.16 1.78 -0.36
CA PRO A 125 -29.23 2.55 -1.00
C PRO A 125 -29.86 1.77 -2.15
N GLU A 126 -31.09 2.14 -2.52
CA GLU A 126 -31.81 1.53 -3.64
C GLU A 126 -30.97 1.59 -4.93
N GLY A 127 -30.95 0.48 -5.68
CA GLY A 127 -30.18 0.36 -6.91
C GLY A 127 -28.67 0.15 -6.74
N LYS A 128 -28.12 0.13 -5.53
CA LYS A 128 -26.72 -0.21 -5.27
C LYS A 128 -26.60 -1.51 -4.48
N THR A 129 -25.57 -2.29 -4.79
CA THR A 129 -25.25 -3.55 -4.11
C THR A 129 -23.95 -3.43 -3.32
N TRP A 130 -23.76 -4.32 -2.35
CA TRP A 130 -22.52 -4.37 -1.59
C TRP A 130 -21.32 -4.73 -2.47
N GLN A 131 -21.52 -5.59 -3.47
CA GLN A 131 -20.53 -5.92 -4.48
C GLN A 131 -20.07 -4.68 -5.25
N ALA A 132 -21.01 -3.81 -5.62
CA ALA A 132 -20.70 -2.56 -6.32
C ALA A 132 -19.85 -1.60 -5.46
N TYR A 133 -20.00 -1.63 -4.13
CA TYR A 133 -19.13 -0.87 -3.23
C TYR A 133 -17.72 -1.47 -3.21
N VAL A 134 -17.62 -2.80 -3.02
CA VAL A 134 -16.33 -3.51 -2.98
C VAL A 134 -15.54 -3.28 -4.28
N ASP A 135 -16.22 -3.34 -5.43
CA ASP A 135 -15.65 -3.15 -6.77
C ASP A 135 -15.46 -1.68 -7.19
N SER A 136 -15.80 -0.72 -6.32
CA SER A 136 -15.59 0.69 -6.58
C SER A 136 -14.08 0.99 -6.57
N PRO A 137 -13.47 1.40 -7.69
CA PRO A 137 -12.04 1.70 -7.73
C PRO A 137 -11.73 2.92 -6.86
N ARG A 138 -10.67 2.81 -6.05
CA ARG A 138 -10.18 3.89 -5.21
C ARG A 138 -8.68 4.00 -5.40
N LEU A 139 -8.18 5.22 -5.60
CA LEU A 139 -6.77 5.50 -5.81
C LEU A 139 -6.29 6.50 -4.75
N GLU A 140 -5.28 6.12 -3.98
CA GLU A 140 -4.56 7.02 -3.08
C GLU A 140 -3.30 7.55 -3.80
N ILE A 141 -3.28 8.84 -4.08
CA ILE A 141 -2.17 9.52 -4.75
C ILE A 141 -1.11 9.88 -3.71
N ALA A 142 0.18 9.63 -4.02
CA ALA A 142 1.30 9.88 -3.10
C ALA A 142 1.03 9.24 -1.73
N CYS A 143 0.78 7.93 -1.75
CA CYS A 143 0.13 7.24 -0.65
C CYS A 143 1.00 7.06 0.60
N GLY A 144 2.31 7.35 0.57
CA GLY A 144 3.18 7.12 1.72
C GLY A 144 3.06 5.68 2.23
N GLU A 145 2.60 5.51 3.46
CA GLU A 145 2.38 4.21 4.14
C GLU A 145 0.97 3.61 3.90
N GLY A 146 0.18 4.24 3.04
CA GLY A 146 -1.18 3.87 2.65
C GLY A 146 -2.30 4.16 3.67
N PRO A 147 -2.27 5.27 4.45
CA PRO A 147 -3.24 5.51 5.52
C PRO A 147 -4.70 5.60 5.02
N TYR A 148 -4.95 6.13 3.81
CA TYR A 148 -6.32 6.18 3.29
C TYR A 148 -6.81 4.83 2.80
N LEU A 149 -5.92 3.93 2.37
CA LEU A 149 -6.25 2.55 2.03
C LEU A 149 -6.48 1.70 3.27
N VAL A 150 -5.58 1.72 4.25
CA VAL A 150 -5.60 0.85 5.43
C VAL A 150 -5.12 1.57 6.69
N SER A 151 -5.73 1.27 7.83
CA SER A 151 -5.39 1.92 9.11
C SER A 151 -5.03 0.89 10.19
N ARG A 152 -3.89 0.21 10.04
CA ARG A 152 -3.39 -0.74 11.06
C ARG A 152 -2.91 -0.03 12.33
N TYR A 153 -2.42 1.19 12.19
CA TYR A 153 -1.97 2.08 13.25
C TYR A 153 -2.25 3.52 12.85
N ASP A 154 -2.23 4.42 13.83
CA ASP A 154 -2.21 5.85 13.55
C ASP A 154 -0.83 6.29 13.09
N VAL A 155 -0.75 6.90 11.90
CA VAL A 155 0.52 7.31 11.27
C VAL A 155 1.15 8.53 11.96
N ALA A 156 0.47 9.23 12.87
CA ALA A 156 1.03 10.32 13.67
C ALA A 156 1.54 9.83 15.04
N THR A 157 0.93 8.81 15.64
CA THR A 157 1.30 8.33 17.00
C THR A 157 1.96 6.95 17.02
N SER A 158 1.89 6.19 15.92
CA SER A 158 2.23 4.75 15.84
C SER A 158 1.32 3.84 16.67
N GLU A 159 0.23 4.36 17.24
CA GLU A 159 -0.66 3.56 18.07
C GLU A 159 -1.45 2.55 17.23
N LEU A 160 -1.41 1.28 17.63
CA LEU A 160 -2.09 0.19 16.92
C LEU A 160 -3.62 0.29 17.02
N ILE A 161 -4.29 0.22 15.87
CA ILE A 161 -5.74 0.06 15.77
C ILE A 161 -6.04 -1.45 15.70
N ARG A 162 -6.05 -2.09 16.88
CA ARG A 162 -6.11 -3.55 17.04
C ARG A 162 -7.43 -4.17 16.58
N HIS A 163 -8.54 -3.46 16.77
CA HIS A 163 -9.85 -3.98 16.41
C HIS A 163 -10.22 -3.53 15.00
N THR A 164 -10.44 -4.48 14.10
CA THR A 164 -10.79 -4.21 12.69
C THR A 164 -12.03 -3.33 12.54
N ILE A 165 -13.00 -3.45 13.45
CA ILE A 165 -14.19 -2.59 13.47
C ILE A 165 -13.88 -1.09 13.68
N ASN A 166 -12.75 -0.76 14.30
CA ASN A 166 -12.31 0.61 14.53
C ASN A 166 -11.48 1.17 13.37
N ARG A 167 -11.12 0.35 12.38
CA ARG A 167 -10.27 0.77 11.26
C ARG A 167 -11.07 1.58 10.24
N ILE A 168 -10.40 2.55 9.64
CA ILE A 168 -11.01 3.63 8.85
C ILE A 168 -10.53 3.67 7.39
N GLY A 169 -9.57 2.83 7.02
CA GLY A 169 -9.08 2.74 5.65
C GLY A 169 -10.16 2.29 4.68
N ILE A 170 -10.09 2.71 3.42
CA ILE A 170 -11.04 2.32 2.38
C ILE A 170 -11.09 0.80 2.21
N LEU A 171 -9.94 0.13 2.25
CA LEU A 171 -9.89 -1.33 2.17
C LEU A 171 -10.46 -1.97 3.45
N ASP A 172 -10.20 -1.41 4.63
CA ASP A 172 -10.82 -1.87 5.89
C ASP A 172 -12.35 -1.82 5.81
N ARG A 173 -12.91 -0.75 5.24
CA ARG A 173 -14.36 -0.57 5.00
C ARG A 173 -14.91 -1.59 4.01
N LYS A 174 -14.19 -1.84 2.91
CA LYS A 174 -14.55 -2.89 1.95
C LYS A 174 -14.52 -4.28 2.59
N LEU A 175 -13.48 -4.62 3.34
CA LEU A 175 -13.34 -5.91 4.02
C LEU A 175 -14.39 -6.09 5.11
N ARG A 176 -14.80 -5.01 5.80
CA ARG A 176 -15.96 -5.03 6.69
C ARG A 176 -17.24 -5.38 5.93
N ILE A 177 -17.49 -4.77 4.77
CA ILE A 177 -18.66 -5.11 3.94
C ILE A 177 -18.62 -6.57 3.48
N VAL A 178 -17.45 -7.08 3.07
CA VAL A 178 -17.30 -8.51 2.74
C VAL A 178 -17.63 -9.36 3.96
N ASN A 179 -17.09 -9.02 5.14
CA ASN A 179 -17.38 -9.72 6.40
C ASN A 179 -18.89 -9.81 6.71
N GLU A 180 -19.62 -8.72 6.50
CA GLU A 180 -21.05 -8.65 6.84
C GLU A 180 -21.95 -9.38 5.83
N ASN A 181 -21.45 -9.71 4.63
CA ASN A 181 -22.28 -10.17 3.51
C ASN A 181 -21.89 -11.52 2.92
N THR A 182 -20.80 -12.15 3.38
CA THR A 182 -20.45 -13.53 3.00
C THR A 182 -20.61 -14.50 4.16
N THR A 183 -20.86 -15.77 3.86
CA THR A 183 -21.03 -16.83 4.87
C THR A 183 -19.99 -17.92 4.73
N SER A 184 -19.60 -18.26 3.49
CA SER A 184 -18.55 -19.25 3.23
C SER A 184 -17.17 -18.60 3.20
N LYS A 185 -16.14 -19.42 3.42
CA LYS A 185 -14.73 -19.00 3.36
C LYS A 185 -14.33 -18.68 1.92
N GLU A 186 -14.82 -19.47 0.98
CA GLU A 186 -14.58 -19.34 -0.45
C GLU A 186 -15.10 -18.00 -0.98
N ASP A 187 -16.37 -17.67 -0.68
CA ASP A 187 -16.98 -16.39 -1.08
C ASP A 187 -16.25 -15.21 -0.42
N TRP A 188 -15.86 -15.37 0.85
CA TRP A 188 -15.11 -14.34 1.56
C TRP A 188 -13.77 -14.07 0.88
N ILE A 189 -12.98 -15.11 0.57
CA ILE A 189 -11.68 -14.98 -0.10
C ILE A 189 -11.84 -14.32 -1.47
N GLU A 190 -12.85 -14.72 -2.25
CA GLU A 190 -13.12 -14.13 -3.55
C GLU A 190 -13.36 -12.62 -3.44
N TRP A 191 -14.31 -12.21 -2.60
CA TRP A 191 -14.69 -10.80 -2.50
C TRP A 191 -13.66 -9.95 -1.76
N ALA A 192 -12.91 -10.51 -0.81
CA ALA A 192 -11.79 -9.83 -0.19
C ALA A 192 -10.66 -9.59 -1.20
N ILE A 193 -10.37 -10.54 -2.11
CA ILE A 193 -9.42 -10.35 -3.21
C ILE A 193 -9.92 -9.24 -4.15
N ARG A 194 -11.21 -9.20 -4.47
CA ARG A 194 -11.81 -8.12 -5.28
C ARG A 194 -11.67 -6.74 -4.61
N ALA A 195 -11.81 -6.67 -3.29
CA ALA A 195 -11.59 -5.44 -2.54
C ALA A 195 -10.16 -4.91 -2.72
N VAL A 196 -9.16 -5.80 -2.66
CA VAL A 196 -7.75 -5.45 -2.90
C VAL A 196 -7.54 -5.03 -4.36
N GLN A 197 -8.10 -5.78 -5.33
CA GLN A 197 -8.03 -5.44 -6.76
C GLN A 197 -8.60 -4.06 -7.07
N ALA A 198 -9.63 -3.61 -6.36
CA ALA A 198 -10.25 -2.31 -6.54
C ALA A 198 -9.62 -1.19 -5.68
N SER A 199 -8.47 -1.43 -5.05
CA SER A 199 -7.78 -0.47 -4.19
C SER A 199 -6.36 -0.24 -4.70
N TYR A 200 -6.05 1.00 -5.06
CA TYR A 200 -4.84 1.39 -5.77
C TYR A 200 -4.11 2.51 -5.02
N GLY A 201 -2.81 2.63 -5.25
CA GLY A 201 -2.02 3.76 -4.78
C GLY A 201 -0.71 3.90 -5.53
N TYR A 202 -0.08 5.06 -5.45
CA TYR A 202 1.30 5.19 -5.90
C TYR A 202 2.09 6.07 -4.95
N GLU A 203 3.40 5.80 -4.89
CA GLU A 203 4.33 6.54 -4.05
C GLU A 203 5.68 6.65 -4.77
N TYR A 204 6.40 7.75 -4.53
CA TYR A 204 7.73 7.96 -5.08
C TYR A 204 8.77 7.14 -4.31
N GLN A 205 8.72 7.22 -2.97
CA GLN A 205 9.72 6.62 -2.10
C GLN A 205 9.48 5.12 -1.89
N GLY A 206 10.48 4.29 -2.17
CA GLY A 206 10.33 2.84 -2.12
C GLY A 206 10.16 2.28 -0.72
N ASP A 207 10.74 2.94 0.30
CA ASP A 207 10.58 2.55 1.71
C ASP A 207 9.12 2.72 2.15
N SER A 208 8.54 3.90 1.92
CA SER A 208 7.12 4.20 2.19
C SER A 208 6.20 3.27 1.39
N LEU A 209 6.45 3.10 0.09
CA LEU A 209 5.66 2.21 -0.76
C LEU A 209 5.68 0.75 -0.25
N LEU A 210 6.83 0.25 0.18
CA LEU A 210 6.94 -1.11 0.71
C LEU A 210 6.13 -1.26 2.00
N ILE A 211 6.14 -0.25 2.88
CA ILE A 211 5.31 -0.23 4.08
C ILE A 211 3.81 -0.26 3.69
N ALA A 212 3.37 0.55 2.72
CA ALA A 212 1.99 0.52 2.25
C ALA A 212 1.58 -0.86 1.71
N ARG A 213 2.44 -1.49 0.89
CA ARG A 213 2.24 -2.83 0.35
C ARG A 213 2.12 -3.89 1.47
N ILE A 214 2.98 -3.80 2.49
CA ILE A 214 2.93 -4.66 3.68
C ILE A 214 1.65 -4.43 4.48
N ASN A 215 1.27 -3.17 4.73
CA ASN A 215 0.06 -2.82 5.47
C ASN A 215 -1.20 -3.36 4.79
N VAL A 216 -1.28 -3.31 3.45
CA VAL A 216 -2.39 -3.90 2.70
C VAL A 216 -2.45 -5.42 2.85
N LEU A 217 -1.31 -6.10 2.72
CA LEU A 217 -1.25 -7.56 2.90
C LEU A 217 -1.67 -7.96 4.32
N LEU A 218 -1.06 -7.34 5.34
CA LEU A 218 -1.33 -7.67 6.74
C LEU A 218 -2.77 -7.31 7.13
N THR A 219 -3.38 -6.28 6.53
CA THR A 219 -4.80 -5.98 6.75
C THR A 219 -5.69 -7.11 6.23
N PHE A 220 -5.40 -7.68 5.06
CA PHE A 220 -6.14 -8.85 4.58
C PHE A 220 -6.00 -10.03 5.57
N VAL A 221 -4.77 -10.30 6.02
CA VAL A 221 -4.48 -11.37 6.99
C VAL A 221 -5.24 -11.15 8.29
N ASP A 222 -5.17 -9.95 8.88
CA ASP A 222 -5.86 -9.58 10.12
C ASP A 222 -7.38 -9.85 10.04
N TYR A 223 -8.01 -9.54 8.90
CA TYR A 223 -9.43 -9.79 8.70
C TYR A 223 -9.76 -11.27 8.48
N TYR A 224 -8.91 -12.00 7.74
CA TYR A 224 -9.11 -13.42 7.47
C TYR A 224 -8.97 -14.24 8.76
N GLU A 225 -7.83 -14.11 9.45
CA GLU A 225 -7.52 -14.89 10.65
C GLU A 225 -8.51 -14.61 11.77
N ARG A 226 -8.91 -13.35 11.96
CA ARG A 226 -9.91 -12.99 12.97
C ARG A 226 -11.29 -13.61 12.69
N ARG A 227 -11.62 -13.83 11.42
CA ARG A 227 -12.92 -14.41 11.03
C ARG A 227 -12.91 -15.93 11.08
N TRP A 228 -11.81 -16.55 10.65
CA TRP A 228 -11.74 -17.99 10.41
C TRP A 228 -10.89 -18.75 11.41
N ASP A 229 -10.14 -18.06 12.26
CA ASP A 229 -9.21 -18.65 13.25
C ASP A 229 -8.20 -19.62 12.61
N GLU A 230 -7.73 -19.26 11.41
CA GLU A 230 -6.84 -20.07 10.58
C GLU A 230 -5.86 -19.16 9.82
N ASP A 231 -4.64 -19.65 9.59
CA ASP A 231 -3.65 -18.98 8.76
C ASP A 231 -4.11 -18.90 7.29
N VAL A 232 -3.82 -17.78 6.63
CA VAL A 232 -4.04 -17.63 5.19
C VAL A 232 -3.14 -18.59 4.39
N ASP A 233 -3.72 -19.36 3.47
CA ASP A 233 -2.96 -20.26 2.59
C ASP A 233 -1.88 -19.54 1.77
N LYS A 234 -0.74 -20.22 1.59
CA LYS A 234 0.42 -19.72 0.84
C LYS A 234 0.05 -19.24 -0.57
N LYS A 235 -0.80 -19.96 -1.31
CA LYS A 235 -1.18 -19.57 -2.68
C LYS A 235 -2.00 -18.30 -2.69
N ILE A 236 -2.83 -18.08 -1.66
CA ILE A 236 -3.61 -16.85 -1.50
C ILE A 236 -2.66 -15.68 -1.22
N LEU A 237 -1.71 -15.84 -0.31
CA LEU A 237 -0.70 -14.81 -0.01
C LEU A 237 0.15 -14.44 -1.24
N GLU A 238 0.61 -15.43 -2.02
CA GLU A 238 1.34 -15.17 -3.25
C GLU A 238 0.49 -14.44 -4.30
N LYS A 239 -0.79 -14.80 -4.42
CA LYS A 239 -1.75 -14.12 -5.30
C LYS A 239 -1.97 -12.68 -4.87
N LEU A 240 -2.19 -12.44 -3.57
CA LEU A 240 -2.35 -11.11 -3.00
C LEU A 240 -1.10 -10.26 -3.22
N ALA A 241 0.09 -10.77 -2.94
CA ALA A 241 1.34 -10.04 -3.14
C ALA A 241 1.54 -9.65 -4.62
N ASN A 242 1.11 -10.50 -5.55
CA ASN A 242 1.11 -10.15 -6.98
C ASN A 242 0.09 -9.04 -7.31
N ILE A 243 -1.11 -9.07 -6.75
CA ILE A 243 -2.13 -8.03 -6.94
C ILE A 243 -1.64 -6.70 -6.34
N ILE A 244 -1.16 -6.73 -5.10
CA ILE A 244 -0.64 -5.56 -4.38
C ILE A 244 0.51 -4.90 -5.14
N SER A 245 1.44 -5.68 -5.71
CA SER A 245 2.53 -5.14 -6.53
C SER A 245 2.08 -4.53 -7.87
N TRP A 246 0.89 -4.88 -8.37
CA TRP A 246 0.25 -4.20 -9.51
C TRP A 246 -0.51 -2.94 -9.09
N ASN A 247 -1.11 -2.97 -7.91
CA ASN A 247 -2.05 -1.95 -7.47
C ASN A 247 -1.41 -0.78 -6.72
N LEU A 248 -0.32 -1.05 -6.00
CA LEU A 248 0.49 -0.05 -5.33
C LEU A 248 1.83 0.00 -6.05
N TRP A 249 2.12 1.02 -6.84
CA TRP A 249 3.33 1.07 -7.67
C TRP A 249 4.22 2.28 -7.38
N GLN A 250 5.50 2.18 -7.76
CA GLN A 250 6.45 3.27 -7.57
C GLN A 250 6.36 4.23 -8.75
N MET A 251 6.15 5.53 -8.49
CA MET A 251 5.95 6.52 -9.55
C MET A 251 6.27 7.93 -9.09
N ASP A 252 6.89 8.68 -10.00
CA ASP A 252 6.90 10.14 -9.95
C ASP A 252 5.55 10.68 -10.45
N GLY A 253 4.80 11.28 -9.53
CA GLY A 253 3.46 11.81 -9.80
C GLY A 253 3.44 13.01 -10.75
N LEU A 254 4.58 13.64 -11.04
CA LEU A 254 4.68 14.75 -11.99
C LEU A 254 4.90 14.25 -13.42
N THR A 255 5.67 13.17 -13.60
CA THR A 255 6.05 12.65 -14.92
C THR A 255 5.32 11.36 -15.31
N ASP A 256 4.60 10.72 -14.37
CA ASP A 256 3.97 9.40 -14.53
C ASP A 256 4.95 8.26 -14.88
N THR A 257 6.23 8.44 -14.52
CA THR A 257 7.30 7.47 -14.78
C THR A 257 7.89 6.91 -13.50
N VAL A 258 8.62 5.80 -13.63
CA VAL A 258 9.41 5.23 -12.54
C VAL A 258 10.51 6.23 -12.14
N PRO A 259 10.74 6.48 -10.83
CA PRO A 259 11.81 7.36 -10.38
C PRO A 259 13.17 6.97 -10.97
N PHE A 260 13.89 7.95 -11.52
CA PHE A 260 15.19 7.77 -12.20
C PHE A 260 15.19 6.82 -13.43
N GLY A 261 14.02 6.38 -13.92
CA GLY A 261 13.90 5.46 -15.05
C GLY A 261 14.11 3.98 -14.69
N ALA A 262 14.48 3.16 -15.66
CA ALA A 262 14.82 1.76 -15.39
C ALA A 262 16.07 1.69 -14.50
N PRO A 263 16.07 0.94 -13.38
CA PRO A 263 17.29 0.71 -12.62
C PRO A 263 18.37 0.12 -13.53
N ALA A 264 19.65 0.42 -13.28
CA ALA A 264 20.75 -0.19 -14.03
C ALA A 264 20.65 -1.73 -14.02
N GLY A 265 21.02 -2.38 -15.14
CA GLY A 265 21.14 -3.84 -15.20
C GLY A 265 22.25 -4.35 -14.29
N GLU A 266 22.30 -5.66 -14.02
CA GLU A 266 23.60 -6.25 -13.67
C GLU A 266 24.59 -5.84 -14.76
N PRO A 267 25.82 -5.41 -14.43
CA PRO A 267 26.78 -5.01 -15.43
C PRO A 267 27.08 -6.22 -16.32
N SER A 268 26.45 -6.26 -17.51
CA SER A 268 27.03 -7.01 -18.61
C SER A 268 28.43 -6.43 -18.82
N GLN A 269 29.45 -7.27 -18.90
CA GLN A 269 30.83 -6.84 -19.15
C GLN A 269 30.86 -5.89 -20.36
N ILE A 270 30.98 -4.58 -20.09
CA ILE A 270 31.24 -3.55 -21.10
C ILE A 270 32.53 -2.86 -20.70
N SER A 271 33.36 -2.70 -21.72
CA SER A 271 34.71 -2.12 -21.77
C SER A 271 34.93 -0.92 -20.85
N PHE A 272 36.13 -0.88 -20.26
CA PHE A 272 36.71 0.08 -19.30
C PHE A 272 36.80 1.56 -19.77
N LEU A 273 36.11 1.97 -20.84
CA LEU A 273 36.41 3.24 -21.55
C LEU A 273 35.30 4.30 -21.59
N GLU A 274 34.19 4.16 -20.87
CA GLU A 274 33.18 5.22 -20.77
C GLU A 274 32.81 5.47 -19.30
N ILE A 275 33.67 6.21 -18.59
CA ILE A 275 33.34 6.83 -17.30
C ILE A 275 33.07 8.30 -17.58
N SER A 276 31.83 8.63 -17.94
CA SER A 276 31.34 10.01 -17.89
C SER A 276 29.83 10.06 -17.73
N GLU A 277 29.42 10.78 -16.68
CA GLU A 277 28.06 11.20 -16.32
C GLU A 277 27.13 10.09 -15.77
N LYS A 278 26.46 10.39 -14.65
CA LYS A 278 25.43 9.53 -14.05
C LYS A 278 24.31 9.38 -15.08
N GLU A 279 24.34 8.35 -15.94
CA GLU A 279 23.29 8.11 -16.93
C GLU A 279 21.93 8.08 -16.24
N GLU A 280 21.08 9.06 -16.53
CA GLU A 280 19.66 8.95 -16.22
C GLU A 280 19.09 7.83 -17.08
N GLY A 281 18.52 6.81 -16.43
CA GLY A 281 17.89 5.72 -17.16
C GLY A 281 16.76 6.26 -18.04
N GLN A 282 16.56 5.66 -19.22
CA GLN A 282 15.46 6.07 -20.09
C GLN A 282 14.13 6.10 -19.31
N PRO A 283 13.27 7.12 -19.49
CA PRO A 283 12.01 7.22 -18.78
C PRO A 283 11.16 5.98 -19.03
N VAL A 284 10.73 5.32 -17.95
CA VAL A 284 9.85 4.14 -18.02
C VAL A 284 8.46 4.54 -17.55
N ALA A 285 7.47 4.49 -18.46
CA ALA A 285 6.08 4.73 -18.11
C ALA A 285 5.57 3.67 -17.11
N CYS A 286 4.96 4.12 -16.02
CA CYS A 286 4.40 3.21 -15.03
C CYS A 286 3.23 2.40 -15.60
N ARG A 287 3.14 1.14 -15.17
CA ARG A 287 2.11 0.20 -15.62
C ARG A 287 1.20 -0.19 -14.46
N ILE A 288 -0.07 -0.32 -14.77
CA ILE A 288 -1.08 -0.82 -13.85
C ILE A 288 -1.88 -1.95 -14.49
N PHE A 289 -2.66 -2.65 -13.67
CA PHE A 289 -3.56 -3.69 -14.11
C PHE A 289 -5.00 -3.24 -13.93
N ASP A 290 -5.74 -3.18 -15.03
CA ASP A 290 -7.19 -3.04 -15.00
C ASP A 290 -7.78 -4.44 -14.81
N TRP A 291 -8.22 -4.73 -13.58
CA TRP A 291 -8.79 -6.03 -13.24
C TRP A 291 -10.16 -6.27 -13.87
N LYS A 292 -10.91 -5.22 -14.21
CA LYS A 292 -12.22 -5.36 -14.86
C LYS A 292 -12.06 -5.68 -16.34
N ALA A 293 -11.15 -4.99 -17.02
CA ALA A 293 -10.82 -5.26 -18.42
C ALA A 293 -9.80 -6.41 -18.60
N ASN A 294 -9.28 -6.96 -17.50
CA ASN A 294 -8.27 -8.01 -17.47
C ASN A 294 -7.06 -7.72 -18.38
N LYS A 295 -6.55 -6.48 -18.32
CA LYS A 295 -5.42 -6.04 -19.16
C LYS A 295 -4.47 -5.14 -18.38
N SER A 296 -3.19 -5.20 -18.75
CA SER A 296 -2.19 -4.26 -18.27
C SER A 296 -2.03 -3.10 -19.25
N GLN A 297 -2.01 -1.88 -18.73
CA GLN A 297 -1.86 -0.65 -19.50
C GLN A 297 -1.00 0.37 -18.76
N THR A 298 -0.56 1.43 -19.45
CA THR A 298 0.20 2.51 -18.81
C THR A 298 -0.74 3.39 -17.98
N PHE A 299 -0.25 3.95 -16.88
CA PHE A 299 -1.06 4.85 -16.05
C PHE A 299 -1.49 6.10 -16.83
N ILE A 300 -0.60 6.65 -17.68
CA ILE A 300 -0.88 7.80 -18.56
C ILE A 300 -2.13 7.54 -19.42
N SER A 301 -2.24 6.37 -20.05
CA SER A 301 -3.40 6.03 -20.89
C SER A 301 -4.72 5.99 -20.13
N MET A 302 -4.72 5.85 -18.80
CA MET A 302 -5.94 5.92 -17.99
C MET A 302 -6.40 7.35 -17.71
N LYS A 303 -5.46 8.31 -17.60
CA LYS A 303 -5.82 9.71 -17.38
C LYS A 303 -6.51 10.33 -18.59
N GLU A 304 -6.11 9.92 -19.79
CA GLU A 304 -6.64 10.44 -21.05
C GLU A 304 -8.06 9.95 -21.38
N ASN A 305 -8.56 8.95 -20.65
CA ASN A 305 -9.88 8.33 -20.86
C ASN A 305 -10.93 8.76 -19.81
N ILE A 306 -10.65 9.81 -19.01
CA ILE A 306 -11.56 10.39 -18.01
C ILE A 306 -12.02 11.77 -18.49
#